data_AF-A0A3C1FRW7-F1
#
_entry.id   AF-A0A3C1FRW7-F1
#
_cell.length_a   1.000
_cell.length_b   1.000
_cell.length_c   1.000
_cell.angle_alpha   90.00
_cell.angle_beta   90.00
_cell.angle_gamma   90.00
#
_symmetry.space_group_name_H-M   'P 1'
#
loop_
_entity.id
_entity.type
_entity.pdbx_description
1 polymer ?
#
loop_
_entity_poly.entity_id
_entity_poly.type
_entity_poly.pdbx_seq_one_letter_code
_entity_poly.pdbx_strand_id
1 'polypeptide(L)'
;IVAELPSALVSTFELGRTGALPTLLLLALVVMVVGVIAFIVFMERAQRRLLVQYPKRQVGRKMFGGESSHLPLKLNTAGVIPPIFASSLLLLPVTFANFYGGEGPAWLTTVTSLLGHGQPLYLLLYASGIIFFCYFYTSIVFNPEDTADNLRKQGGFIPGIRPGLKTAEYINGILTRLTTIGALYLTAVCLLPEMLISQYSVPFYFGGTSLLIVVSVTMDTVAQIQSHLLAHQYEGLIKKSRLKGSRR
;
A
#
# COMPACT_ATOMS: atom_id res chain seq x y z
N ILE A 1 15.26 -9.03 -0.86
CA ILE A 1 14.89 -7.60 -0.71
C ILE A 1 15.63 -6.93 0.46
N VAL A 2 15.14 -6.92 1.71
CA VAL A 2 15.78 -6.12 2.80
C VAL A 2 17.20 -6.58 3.12
N ALA A 3 17.45 -7.89 3.11
CA ALA A 3 18.77 -8.47 3.38
C ALA A 3 19.83 -8.15 2.31
N GLU A 4 19.41 -7.77 1.10
CA GLU A 4 20.31 -7.46 -0.03
C GLU A 4 20.57 -5.96 -0.17
N LEU A 5 19.86 -5.11 0.58
CA LEU A 5 20.08 -3.66 0.56
C LEU A 5 21.50 -3.26 0.98
N PRO A 6 22.12 -3.84 2.03
CA PRO A 6 23.48 -3.48 2.42
C PRO A 6 24.50 -3.84 1.34
N SER A 7 24.39 -5.02 0.73
CA SER A 7 25.29 -5.45 -0.35
C SER A 7 25.09 -4.62 -1.62
N ALA A 8 23.85 -4.26 -1.96
CA ALA A 8 23.53 -3.39 -3.08
C ALA A 8 24.06 -1.94 -2.90
N LEU A 9 24.03 -1.41 -1.67
CA LEU A 9 24.63 -0.11 -1.37
C LEU A 9 26.15 -0.17 -1.56
N VAL A 10 26.80 -1.19 -1.00
CA VAL A 10 28.25 -1.36 -1.12
C VAL A 10 28.66 -1.49 -2.59
N SER A 11 27.97 -2.30 -3.39
CA SER A 11 28.27 -2.45 -4.82
C SER A 11 28.05 -1.15 -5.61
N THR A 12 27.02 -0.37 -5.27
CA THR A 12 26.78 0.95 -5.88
C THR A 12 27.90 1.94 -5.56
N PHE A 13 28.40 1.95 -4.32
CA PHE A 13 29.53 2.79 -3.93
C PHE A 13 30.86 2.34 -4.56
N GLU A 14 31.06 1.04 -4.74
CA GLU A 14 32.21 0.50 -5.48
C GLU A 14 32.17 0.88 -6.96
N LEU A 15 31.00 0.82 -7.61
CA LEU A 15 30.79 1.30 -8.98
C LEU A 15 31.07 2.80 -9.15
N GLY A 16 30.74 3.60 -8.12
CA GLY A 16 31.13 5.01 -8.06
C GLY A 16 32.63 5.22 -7.87
N ARG A 17 33.30 4.36 -7.10
CA ARG A 17 34.75 4.41 -6.85
C ARG A 17 35.57 3.97 -8.07
N THR A 18 35.10 3.00 -8.85
CA THR A 18 35.77 2.52 -10.07
C THR A 18 35.58 3.47 -11.26
N GLY A 19 34.76 4.51 -11.12
CA GLY A 19 34.48 5.48 -12.19
C GLY A 19 33.59 4.93 -13.30
N ALA A 20 33.00 3.75 -13.13
CA ALA A 20 32.10 3.12 -14.09
C ALA A 20 30.77 3.89 -14.23
N LEU A 21 30.39 4.68 -13.22
CA LEU A 21 29.26 5.60 -13.26
C LEU A 21 29.72 7.04 -12.98
N PRO A 22 29.25 8.03 -13.76
CA PRO A 22 29.54 9.42 -13.47
C PRO A 22 29.00 9.79 -12.09
N THR A 23 29.81 10.46 -11.27
CA THR A 23 29.46 10.89 -9.91
C THR A 23 28.17 11.72 -9.86
N LEU A 24 27.91 12.50 -10.90
CA LEU A 24 26.65 13.26 -11.06
C LEU A 24 25.41 12.35 -11.15
N LEU A 25 25.51 11.22 -11.88
CA LEU A 25 24.41 10.26 -12.03
C LEU A 25 24.15 9.53 -10.71
N LEU A 26 25.22 9.16 -10.00
CA LEU A 26 25.10 8.53 -8.67
C LEU A 26 24.42 9.47 -7.66
N LEU A 27 24.79 10.75 -7.64
CA LEU A 27 24.14 11.75 -6.80
C LEU A 27 22.66 11.96 -7.17
N ALA A 28 22.35 12.08 -8.47
CA ALA A 28 20.98 12.19 -8.96
C ALA A 28 20.12 10.98 -8.58
N LEU A 29 20.70 9.78 -8.62
CA LEU A 29 20.05 8.53 -8.26
C LEU A 29 19.72 8.47 -6.76
N VAL A 30 20.63 8.89 -5.87
CA VAL A 30 20.36 8.95 -4.43
C VAL A 30 19.23 9.93 -4.13
N VAL A 31 19.27 11.13 -4.73
CA VAL A 31 18.20 12.14 -4.57
C VAL A 31 16.86 11.61 -5.07
N MET A 32 16.85 10.92 -6.21
CA MET A 32 15.66 10.28 -6.75
C MET A 32 15.10 9.21 -5.82
N VAL A 33 15.94 8.32 -5.27
CA VAL A 33 15.49 7.28 -4.31
C VAL A 33 14.83 7.91 -3.09
N VAL A 34 15.47 8.92 -2.49
CA VAL A 34 14.90 9.64 -1.33
C VAL A 34 13.59 10.33 -1.72
N GLY A 35 13.53 10.95 -2.89
CA GLY A 35 12.31 11.59 -3.42
C GLY A 35 11.16 10.60 -3.61
N VAL A 36 11.44 9.43 -4.19
CA VAL A 36 10.45 8.35 -4.38
C VAL A 36 9.98 7.81 -3.02
N ILE A 37 10.89 7.58 -2.06
CA ILE A 37 10.51 7.14 -0.70
C ILE A 37 9.61 8.17 -0.03
N ALA A 38 10.00 9.46 -0.07
CA ALA A 38 9.20 10.54 0.52
C ALA A 38 7.81 10.61 -0.13
N PHE A 39 7.74 10.46 -1.45
CA PHE A 39 6.48 10.43 -2.20
C PHE A 39 5.60 9.22 -1.80
N ILE A 40 6.18 8.02 -1.69
CA ILE A 40 5.46 6.82 -1.23
C ILE A 40 4.92 7.02 0.18
N VAL A 41 5.75 7.52 1.12
CA VAL A 41 5.33 7.77 2.50
C VAL A 41 4.20 8.80 2.56
N PHE A 42 4.27 9.85 1.74
CA PHE A 42 3.21 10.84 1.64
C PHE A 42 1.89 10.23 1.15
N MET A 43 1.93 9.42 0.09
CA MET A 43 0.74 8.76 -0.46
C MET A 43 0.17 7.69 0.49
N GLU A 44 1.02 6.89 1.15
CA GLU A 44 0.57 5.88 2.12
C GLU A 44 -0.01 6.49 3.41
N ARG A 45 0.43 7.70 3.80
CA ARG A 45 -0.19 8.44 4.91
C ARG A 45 -1.47 9.17 4.51
N ALA A 46 -1.74 9.33 3.21
CA ALA A 46 -2.92 10.02 2.73
C ALA A 46 -4.19 9.23 3.06
N GLN A 47 -5.10 9.88 3.78
CA GLN A 47 -6.38 9.32 4.17
C GLN A 47 -7.49 10.32 3.92
N ARG A 48 -8.61 9.82 3.42
CA ARG A 48 -9.86 10.58 3.31
C ARG A 48 -10.68 10.33 4.58
N ARG A 49 -10.89 11.38 5.36
CA ARG A 49 -11.69 11.31 6.60
C ARG A 49 -13.16 11.51 6.27
N LEU A 50 -13.99 10.49 6.48
CA LEU A 50 -15.44 10.61 6.38
C LEU A 50 -16.03 10.91 7.76
N LEU A 51 -16.69 12.06 7.89
CA LEU A 51 -17.32 12.45 9.16
C LEU A 51 -18.55 11.58 9.43
N VAL A 52 -18.56 10.96 10.60
CA VAL A 52 -19.66 10.15 11.13
C VAL A 52 -20.17 10.84 12.39
N GLN A 53 -21.48 11.00 12.48
CA GLN A 53 -22.12 11.54 13.67
C GLN A 53 -22.85 10.44 14.41
N TYR A 54 -22.66 10.40 15.72
CA TYR A 54 -23.46 9.58 16.62
C TYR A 54 -24.50 10.49 17.28
N PRO A 55 -25.80 10.19 17.15
CA PRO A 55 -26.85 11.02 17.69
C PRO A 55 -26.73 11.10 19.21
N LYS A 56 -26.97 12.29 19.76
CA LYS A 56 -26.99 12.52 21.21
C LYS A 56 -28.13 11.70 21.80
N ARG A 57 -27.81 10.86 22.79
CA ARG A 57 -28.84 10.17 23.57
C ARG A 57 -29.07 10.97 24.84
N GLN A 58 -30.29 11.45 25.01
CA GLN A 58 -30.71 12.04 26.27
C GLN A 58 -31.04 10.91 27.25
N VAL A 59 -30.27 10.80 28.32
CA VAL A 59 -30.55 9.87 29.42
C VAL A 59 -30.86 10.73 30.65
N GLY A 60 -32.14 10.81 31.02
CA GLY A 60 -32.64 11.70 32.07
C GLY A 60 -32.60 13.19 31.66
N ARG A 61 -32.08 14.06 32.55
CA ARG A 61 -31.94 15.52 32.30
C ARG A 61 -30.56 15.92 31.72
N LYS A 62 -29.68 14.96 31.44
CA LYS A 62 -28.33 15.21 30.91
C LYS A 62 -28.23 14.66 29.50
N MET A 63 -27.79 15.49 28.56
CA MET A 63 -27.40 15.04 27.23
C MET A 63 -26.06 14.33 27.32
N PHE A 64 -26.02 13.06 26.93
CA PHE A 64 -24.78 12.30 26.76
C PHE A 64 -24.54 12.03 25.27
N GLY A 65 -23.28 12.18 24.85
CA GLY A 65 -22.85 11.91 23.49
C GLY A 65 -22.96 13.11 22.53
N GLY A 66 -22.80 12.82 21.24
CA GLY A 66 -22.69 13.82 20.17
C GLY A 66 -21.27 14.14 19.72
N GLU A 67 -20.30 13.28 20.04
CA GLU A 67 -18.97 13.42 19.46
C GLU A 67 -19.01 13.02 17.97
N SER A 68 -18.51 13.91 17.13
CA SER A 68 -18.22 13.60 15.74
C SER A 68 -17.00 12.68 15.70
N SER A 69 -17.18 11.50 15.12
CA SER A 69 -16.07 10.63 14.78
C SER A 69 -15.74 10.77 13.30
N HIS A 70 -14.63 10.19 12.88
CA HIS A 70 -14.29 10.05 11.48
C HIS A 70 -13.98 8.59 11.18
N LEU A 71 -14.50 8.09 10.06
CA LEU A 71 -14.08 6.84 9.46
C LEU A 71 -12.95 7.16 8.48
N PRO A 72 -11.68 6.81 8.80
CA PRO A 72 -10.57 7.05 7.88
C PRO A 72 -10.58 6.00 6.76
N LEU A 73 -10.69 6.45 5.52
CA LEU A 73 -10.45 5.63 4.34
C LEU A 73 -9.05 5.93 3.81
N LYS A 74 -8.14 4.96 3.87
CA LYS A 74 -6.81 5.08 3.27
C LYS A 74 -6.92 5.13 1.74
N LEU A 75 -5.99 5.84 1.09
CA LEU A 75 -5.92 5.88 -0.37
C LEU A 75 -5.59 4.51 -0.97
N ASN A 76 -4.75 3.74 -0.27
CA ASN A 76 -4.42 2.37 -0.60
C ASN A 76 -4.84 1.42 0.54
N THR A 77 -6.01 0.81 0.41
CA THR A 77 -6.45 -0.25 1.33
C THR A 77 -5.77 -1.59 1.03
N ALA A 78 -5.25 -1.76 -0.18
CA ALA A 78 -4.63 -3.00 -0.64
C ALA A 78 -3.16 -3.15 -0.21
N GLY A 79 -2.53 -2.05 0.20
CA GLY A 79 -1.11 -2.02 0.52
C GLY A 79 -0.28 -2.46 -0.69
N VAL A 80 0.66 -3.38 -0.45
CA VAL A 80 1.68 -3.77 -1.45
C VAL A 80 1.41 -5.13 -2.08
N ILE A 81 0.31 -5.75 -1.69
CA ILE A 81 -0.10 -7.04 -2.18
C ILE A 81 -0.34 -7.03 -3.72
N PRO A 82 -0.99 -6.01 -4.32
CA PRO A 82 -1.22 -6.02 -5.76
C PRO A 82 0.06 -6.00 -6.62
N PRO A 83 1.06 -5.12 -6.36
CA PRO A 83 2.34 -5.20 -7.07
C PRO A 83 3.08 -6.53 -6.90
N ILE A 84 3.00 -7.16 -5.73
CA ILE A 84 3.60 -8.47 -5.47
C ILE A 84 2.94 -9.53 -6.34
N PHE A 85 1.61 -9.62 -6.34
CA PHE A 85 0.89 -10.59 -7.18
C PHE A 85 1.14 -10.40 -8.67
N ALA A 86 1.14 -9.14 -9.14
CA ALA A 86 1.48 -8.82 -10.52
C ALA A 86 2.90 -9.31 -10.87
N SER A 87 3.89 -9.06 -10.00
CA SER A 87 5.26 -9.51 -10.23
C SER A 87 5.41 -11.03 -10.20
N SER A 88 4.75 -11.71 -9.26
CA SER A 88 4.80 -13.17 -9.18
C SER A 88 4.15 -13.84 -10.39
N LEU A 89 3.05 -13.27 -10.90
CA LEU A 89 2.36 -13.80 -12.08
C LEU A 89 3.24 -13.71 -13.34
N LEU A 90 3.98 -12.61 -13.49
CA LEU A 90 4.90 -12.42 -14.62
C LEU A 90 6.18 -13.26 -14.52
N LEU A 91 6.61 -13.62 -13.31
CA LEU A 91 7.77 -14.48 -13.10
C LEU A 91 7.47 -15.96 -13.38
N LEU A 92 6.21 -16.40 -13.34
CA LEU A 92 5.85 -17.80 -13.56
C LEU A 92 6.29 -18.34 -14.94
N PRO A 93 5.97 -17.70 -16.08
CA PRO A 93 6.40 -18.19 -17.39
C PRO A 93 7.92 -18.22 -17.54
N VAL A 94 8.61 -17.20 -17.00
CA VAL A 94 10.07 -17.12 -17.00
C VAL A 94 10.68 -18.28 -16.23
N THR A 95 10.11 -18.60 -15.08
CA THR A 95 10.55 -19.72 -14.24
C THR A 95 10.38 -21.05 -14.96
N PHE A 96 9.22 -21.29 -15.60
CA PHE A 96 9.01 -22.50 -16.41
C PHE A 96 10.03 -22.60 -17.56
N ALA A 97 10.31 -21.52 -18.27
CA ALA A 97 11.27 -21.56 -19.36
C ALA A 97 12.71 -21.82 -18.88
N ASN A 98 13.09 -21.30 -17.72
CA ASN A 98 14.38 -21.57 -17.10
C ASN A 98 14.53 -23.05 -16.72
N PHE A 99 13.46 -23.73 -16.29
CA PHE A 99 13.48 -25.17 -16.01
C PHE A 99 13.73 -26.03 -17.27
N TYR A 100 13.32 -25.55 -18.45
CA TYR A 100 13.59 -26.22 -19.72
C TYR A 100 14.97 -25.88 -20.31
N GLY A 101 15.82 -25.13 -19.60
CA GLY A 101 17.21 -24.85 -20.01
C GLY A 101 17.36 -24.13 -21.35
N GLY A 102 16.30 -23.48 -21.85
CA GLY A 102 16.29 -22.88 -23.19
C GLY A 102 15.98 -23.84 -24.35
N GLU A 103 15.79 -25.13 -24.08
CA GLU A 103 15.37 -26.16 -25.06
C GLU A 103 13.83 -26.34 -25.10
N GLY A 104 13.09 -25.32 -24.66
CA GLY A 104 11.64 -25.28 -24.79
C GLY A 104 11.20 -25.07 -26.24
N PRO A 105 9.94 -25.39 -26.58
CA PRO A 105 9.38 -25.09 -27.90
C PRO A 105 9.49 -23.58 -28.22
N ALA A 106 9.71 -23.23 -29.50
CA ALA A 106 10.06 -21.86 -29.93
C ALA A 106 9.08 -20.75 -29.50
N TRP A 107 7.82 -21.11 -29.20
CA TRP A 107 6.86 -20.17 -28.63
C TRP A 107 7.21 -19.77 -27.19
N LEU A 108 7.80 -20.68 -26.40
CA LEU A 108 8.18 -20.46 -25.01
C LEU A 108 9.34 -19.46 -24.92
N THR A 109 10.34 -19.61 -25.79
CA THR A 109 11.50 -18.69 -25.87
C THR A 109 11.11 -17.31 -26.41
N THR A 110 10.15 -17.27 -27.35
CA THR A 110 9.56 -16.01 -27.82
C THR A 110 8.79 -15.31 -26.70
N VAL A 111 8.01 -16.04 -25.92
CA VAL A 111 7.25 -15.49 -24.78
C VAL A 111 8.18 -14.99 -23.68
N THR A 112 9.28 -15.68 -23.37
CA THR A 112 10.21 -15.24 -22.32
C THR A 112 11.10 -14.09 -22.73
N SER A 113 11.49 -14.00 -24.00
CA SER A 113 12.13 -12.80 -24.53
C SER A 113 11.20 -11.60 -24.40
N LEU A 114 9.94 -11.74 -24.81
CA LEU A 114 8.92 -10.68 -24.74
C LEU A 114 8.55 -10.25 -23.30
N LEU A 115 8.68 -11.16 -22.34
CA LEU A 115 8.47 -10.93 -20.90
C LEU A 115 9.75 -10.53 -20.15
N GLY A 116 10.86 -10.31 -20.86
CA GLY A 116 12.09 -9.82 -20.25
C GLY A 116 11.93 -8.43 -19.64
N HIS A 117 12.66 -8.16 -18.56
CA HIS A 117 12.74 -6.83 -17.96
C HIS A 117 13.17 -5.78 -19.00
N GLY A 118 12.56 -4.60 -18.95
CA GLY A 118 12.79 -3.51 -19.89
C GLY A 118 12.07 -3.60 -21.24
N GLN A 119 11.34 -4.69 -21.52
CA GLN A 119 10.48 -4.76 -22.71
C GLN A 119 9.15 -4.00 -22.52
N PRO A 120 8.63 -3.34 -23.56
CA PRO A 120 7.37 -2.59 -23.48
C PRO A 120 6.17 -3.51 -23.20
N LEU A 121 6.19 -4.76 -23.65
CA LEU A 121 5.15 -5.74 -23.36
C LEU A 121 5.12 -6.10 -21.87
N TYR A 122 6.29 -6.35 -21.27
CA TYR A 122 6.42 -6.57 -19.83
C TYR A 122 5.86 -5.40 -19.03
N LEU A 123 6.23 -4.16 -19.39
CA LEU A 123 5.74 -2.95 -18.72
C LEU A 123 4.21 -2.80 -18.81
N LEU A 124 3.61 -3.08 -19.97
CA LEU A 124 2.16 -3.02 -20.16
C LEU A 124 1.41 -4.10 -19.36
N LEU A 125 1.87 -5.34 -19.43
CA LEU A 125 1.29 -6.45 -18.66
C LEU A 125 1.45 -6.21 -17.16
N TYR A 126 2.58 -5.66 -16.75
CA TYR A 126 2.83 -5.32 -15.36
C TYR A 126 1.94 -4.19 -14.87
N ALA A 127 1.82 -3.10 -15.64
CA ALA A 127 0.95 -1.97 -15.31
C ALA A 127 -0.52 -2.39 -15.21
N SER A 128 -1.02 -3.14 -16.21
CA SER A 128 -2.39 -3.65 -16.23
C SER A 128 -2.65 -4.64 -15.09
N GLY A 129 -1.68 -5.52 -14.80
CA GLY A 129 -1.73 -6.43 -13.66
C GLY A 129 -1.85 -5.70 -12.32
N ILE A 130 -1.04 -4.66 -12.08
CA ILE A 130 -1.12 -3.85 -10.86
C ILE A 130 -2.52 -3.23 -10.73
N ILE A 131 -3.03 -2.60 -11.80
CA ILE A 131 -4.34 -1.94 -11.77
C ILE A 131 -5.44 -2.97 -11.49
N PHE A 132 -5.43 -4.09 -12.21
CA PHE A 132 -6.40 -5.17 -12.02
C PHE A 132 -6.40 -5.71 -10.58
N PHE A 133 -5.23 -6.08 -10.06
CA PHE A 133 -5.12 -6.62 -8.70
C PHE A 133 -5.45 -5.57 -7.63
N CYS A 134 -5.20 -4.28 -7.88
CA CYS A 134 -5.54 -3.22 -6.94
C CYS A 134 -7.06 -3.11 -6.75
N TYR A 135 -7.82 -3.14 -7.85
CA TYR A 135 -9.28 -3.16 -7.82
C TYR A 135 -9.83 -4.45 -7.22
N PHE A 136 -9.33 -5.59 -7.71
CA PHE A 136 -9.77 -6.91 -7.26
C PHE A 136 -9.56 -7.09 -5.75
N TYR A 137 -8.36 -6.82 -5.24
CA TYR A 137 -8.05 -6.97 -3.83
C TYR A 137 -8.87 -6.00 -2.96
N THR A 138 -9.02 -4.75 -3.39
CA THR A 138 -9.82 -3.76 -2.64
C THR A 138 -11.27 -4.20 -2.49
N SER A 139 -11.88 -4.75 -3.54
CA SER A 139 -13.27 -5.24 -3.49
C SER A 139 -13.47 -6.45 -2.57
N ILE A 140 -12.44 -7.29 -2.40
CA ILE A 140 -12.50 -8.48 -1.55
C ILE A 140 -12.33 -8.11 -0.07
N VAL A 141 -11.40 -7.21 0.22
CA VAL A 141 -11.06 -6.86 1.61
C VAL A 141 -12.05 -5.85 2.20
N PHE A 142 -12.49 -4.88 1.42
CA PHE A 142 -13.37 -3.83 1.91
C PHE A 142 -14.80 -4.07 1.42
N ASN A 143 -15.67 -4.54 2.31
CA ASN A 143 -17.11 -4.64 2.04
C ASN A 143 -17.84 -3.34 2.49
N PRO A 144 -18.34 -2.50 1.56
CA PRO A 144 -19.06 -1.27 1.91
C PRO A 144 -20.41 -1.54 2.59
N GLU A 145 -21.06 -2.67 2.28
CA GLU A 145 -22.35 -3.04 2.86
C GLU A 145 -22.21 -3.38 4.33
N ASP A 146 -21.25 -4.24 4.68
CA ASP A 146 -20.95 -4.59 6.07
C ASP A 146 -20.52 -3.37 6.87
N THR A 147 -19.73 -2.48 6.28
CA THR A 147 -19.28 -1.24 6.92
C THR A 147 -20.46 -0.32 7.22
N ALA A 148 -21.40 -0.16 6.28
CA ALA A 148 -22.60 0.64 6.46
C ALA A 148 -23.55 0.04 7.51
N ASP A 149 -23.70 -1.27 7.53
CA ASP A 149 -24.52 -1.97 8.53
C ASP A 149 -23.90 -1.90 9.92
N ASN A 150 -22.59 -2.02 10.05
CA ASN A 150 -21.88 -1.82 11.31
C ASN A 150 -22.03 -0.38 11.81
N LEU A 151 -21.95 0.61 10.91
CA LEU A 151 -22.19 2.01 11.25
C LEU A 151 -23.60 2.21 11.82
N ARG A 152 -24.60 1.65 11.14
CA ARG A 152 -26.00 1.68 11.56
C ARG A 152 -26.23 0.96 12.90
N LYS A 153 -25.64 -0.21 13.11
CA LYS A 153 -25.72 -0.98 14.38
C LYS A 153 -25.13 -0.21 15.55
N GLN A 154 -24.04 0.53 15.32
CA GLN A 154 -23.44 1.42 16.32
C GLN A 154 -24.20 2.74 16.52
N GLY A 155 -25.30 2.95 15.77
CA GLY A 155 -26.09 4.18 15.80
C GLY A 155 -25.43 5.36 15.11
N GLY A 156 -24.32 5.17 14.40
CA GLY A 156 -23.66 6.20 13.61
C GLY A 156 -24.34 6.40 12.26
N PHE A 157 -24.28 7.63 11.74
CA PHE A 157 -24.71 7.93 10.38
C PHE A 157 -23.81 8.99 9.73
N ILE A 158 -23.76 8.97 8.41
CA ILE A 158 -23.08 10.02 7.63
C ILE A 158 -24.08 11.17 7.42
N PRO A 159 -23.77 12.40 7.84
CA PRO A 159 -24.66 13.55 7.64
C PRO A 159 -25.05 13.71 6.16
N GLY A 160 -26.35 13.85 5.89
CA GLY A 160 -26.89 14.02 4.54
C GLY A 160 -27.20 12.73 3.78
N ILE A 161 -26.93 11.54 4.35
CA ILE A 161 -27.15 10.25 3.69
C ILE A 161 -27.99 9.34 4.58
N ARG A 162 -28.99 8.68 4.00
CA ARG A 162 -29.85 7.75 4.74
C ARG A 162 -29.04 6.49 5.14
N PRO A 163 -29.08 6.05 6.41
CA PRO A 163 -28.39 4.84 6.86
C PRO A 163 -28.84 3.57 6.10
N GLY A 164 -27.91 2.65 5.87
CA GLY A 164 -28.14 1.39 5.13
C GLY A 164 -27.58 1.45 3.70
N LEU A 165 -28.34 0.95 2.73
CA LEU A 165 -27.93 0.84 1.31
C LEU A 165 -27.35 2.13 0.72
N LYS A 166 -27.94 3.30 1.02
CA LYS A 166 -27.44 4.59 0.51
C LYS A 166 -26.10 4.99 1.10
N THR A 167 -25.80 4.56 2.32
CA THR A 167 -24.48 4.74 2.93
C THR A 167 -23.45 3.81 2.27
N ALA A 168 -23.81 2.56 1.97
CA ALA A 168 -22.95 1.62 1.26
C ALA A 168 -22.61 2.10 -0.16
N GLU A 169 -23.62 2.55 -0.93
CA GLU A 169 -23.43 3.14 -2.27
C GLU A 169 -22.46 4.34 -2.23
N TYR A 170 -22.61 5.21 -1.22
CA TYR A 170 -21.75 6.38 -1.05
C TYR A 170 -20.30 6.01 -0.72
N ILE A 171 -20.11 5.09 0.23
CA ILE A 171 -18.78 4.59 0.61
C ILE A 171 -18.13 3.91 -0.60
N ASN A 172 -18.87 3.09 -1.34
CA ASN A 172 -18.38 2.42 -2.54
C ASN A 172 -17.92 3.42 -3.61
N GLY A 173 -18.73 4.44 -3.92
CA GLY A 173 -18.36 5.48 -4.89
C GLY A 173 -17.11 6.27 -4.49
N ILE A 174 -16.86 6.44 -3.19
CA ILE A 174 -15.63 7.05 -2.68
C ILE A 174 -14.45 6.10 -2.83
N LEU A 175 -14.61 4.83 -2.42
CA LEU A 175 -13.58 3.81 -2.53
C LEU A 175 -13.13 3.64 -3.97
N THR A 176 -14.05 3.48 -4.92
CA THR A 176 -13.69 3.33 -6.34
C THR A 176 -12.78 4.46 -6.83
N ARG A 177 -13.09 5.71 -6.49
CA ARG A 177 -12.29 6.88 -6.87
C ARG A 177 -10.93 6.92 -6.17
N LEU A 178 -10.90 6.57 -4.88
CA LEU A 178 -9.65 6.48 -4.13
C LEU A 178 -8.76 5.37 -4.70
N THR A 179 -9.32 4.20 -5.00
CA THR A 179 -8.63 3.08 -5.63
C THR A 179 -8.14 3.41 -7.03
N THR A 180 -8.84 4.24 -7.82
CA THR A 180 -8.31 4.72 -9.12
C THR A 180 -7.02 5.49 -8.95
N ILE A 181 -7.00 6.45 -8.02
CA ILE A 181 -5.80 7.25 -7.71
C ILE A 181 -4.72 6.33 -7.11
N GLY A 182 -5.15 5.39 -6.27
CA GLY A 182 -4.37 4.31 -5.66
C GLY A 182 -3.59 3.49 -6.68
N ALA A 183 -4.31 2.88 -7.61
CA ALA A 183 -3.76 2.08 -8.68
C ALA A 183 -2.79 2.90 -9.55
N LEU A 184 -3.17 4.13 -9.91
CA LEU A 184 -2.34 4.99 -10.76
C LEU A 184 -0.99 5.33 -10.10
N TYR A 185 -0.96 5.68 -8.81
CA TYR A 185 0.31 5.96 -8.14
C TYR A 185 1.14 4.69 -7.94
N LEU A 186 0.52 3.56 -7.57
CA LEU A 186 1.22 2.27 -7.41
C LEU A 186 1.90 1.86 -8.71
N THR A 187 1.17 1.94 -9.82
CA THR A 187 1.67 1.66 -11.16
C THR A 187 2.82 2.62 -11.51
N ALA A 188 2.65 3.93 -11.31
CA ALA A 188 3.71 4.91 -11.60
C ALA A 188 5.00 4.65 -10.80
N VAL A 189 4.89 4.37 -9.49
CA VAL A 189 6.04 4.08 -8.63
C VAL A 189 6.74 2.78 -9.03
N CYS A 190 6.00 1.76 -9.43
CA CYS A 190 6.59 0.48 -9.85
C CYS A 190 7.22 0.55 -11.24
N LEU A 191 6.64 1.33 -12.18
CA LEU A 191 7.17 1.48 -13.54
C LEU A 191 8.40 2.39 -13.61
N LEU A 192 8.49 3.42 -12.75
CA LEU A 192 9.55 4.42 -12.84
C LEU A 192 10.96 3.77 -12.80
N PRO A 193 11.29 2.88 -11.84
CA PRO A 193 12.60 2.25 -11.82
C PRO A 193 12.82 1.27 -12.97
N GLU A 194 11.77 0.60 -13.44
CA GLU A 194 11.89 -0.31 -14.60
C GLU A 194 12.23 0.43 -15.89
N MET A 195 11.64 1.61 -16.10
CA MET A 195 11.99 2.46 -17.24
C MET A 195 13.44 2.93 -17.17
N LEU A 196 13.97 3.19 -15.96
CA LEU A 196 15.36 3.59 -15.77
C LEU A 196 16.33 2.43 -16.01
N ILE A 197 16.00 1.21 -15.58
CA ILE A 197 16.81 0.02 -15.85
C ILE A 197 16.90 -0.23 -17.36
N SER A 198 15.79 -0.09 -18.08
CA SER A 198 15.74 -0.25 -19.55
C SER A 198 16.64 0.76 -20.28
N GLN A 199 16.63 2.03 -19.88
CA GLN A 199 17.36 3.09 -20.60
C GLN A 199 18.82 3.26 -20.19
N TYR A 200 19.15 3.05 -18.91
CA TYR A 200 20.49 3.32 -18.38
C TYR A 200 21.29 2.06 -18.07
N SER A 201 20.70 0.86 -18.21
CA SER A 201 21.33 -0.45 -17.99
C SER A 201 22.08 -0.58 -16.65
N VAL A 202 21.73 0.25 -15.67
CA VAL A 202 22.27 0.14 -14.32
C VAL A 202 21.48 -0.96 -13.61
N PRO A 203 22.12 -2.00 -13.07
CA PRO A 203 21.45 -3.03 -12.28
C PRO A 203 20.93 -2.39 -10.99
N PHE A 204 19.73 -1.82 -11.08
CA PHE A 204 19.11 -1.11 -9.99
C PHE A 204 18.43 -2.12 -9.07
N TYR A 205 19.18 -2.62 -8.09
CA TYR A 205 18.66 -3.52 -7.05
C TYR A 205 17.57 -2.86 -6.18
N PHE A 206 17.43 -1.53 -6.26
CA PHE A 206 16.33 -0.77 -5.68
C PHE A 206 15.09 -0.72 -6.60
N GLY A 207 14.66 -1.87 -7.14
CA GLY A 207 13.46 -1.93 -7.98
C GLY A 207 12.24 -1.28 -7.31
N GLY A 208 11.34 -0.70 -8.10
CA GLY A 208 10.19 0.08 -7.58
C GLY A 208 9.32 -0.70 -6.60
N THR A 209 9.12 -1.99 -6.87
CA THR A 209 8.47 -2.93 -5.95
C THR A 209 9.23 -3.12 -4.64
N SER A 210 10.55 -3.29 -4.70
CA SER A 210 11.39 -3.49 -3.52
C SER A 210 11.32 -2.28 -2.59
N LEU A 211 11.39 -1.06 -3.13
CA LEU A 211 11.24 0.17 -2.34
C LEU A 211 9.84 0.28 -1.72
N LEU A 212 8.80 -0.03 -2.50
CA LEU A 212 7.41 0.00 -2.04
C LEU A 212 7.17 -0.98 -0.89
N ILE A 213 7.68 -2.22 -1.01
CA ILE A 213 7.61 -3.26 0.04
C ILE A 213 8.32 -2.82 1.32
N VAL A 214 9.52 -2.25 1.21
CA VAL A 214 10.28 -1.79 2.38
C VAL A 214 9.51 -0.71 3.13
N VAL A 215 8.98 0.29 2.42
CA VAL A 215 8.26 1.40 3.05
C VAL A 215 6.95 0.92 3.70
N SER A 216 6.15 0.15 2.98
CA SER A 216 4.84 -0.28 3.49
C SER A 216 4.94 -1.20 4.69
N VAL A 217 5.83 -2.20 4.64
CA VAL A 217 5.98 -3.19 5.72
C VAL A 217 6.54 -2.50 6.96
N THR A 218 7.45 -1.55 6.78
CA THR A 218 7.95 -0.73 7.89
C THR A 218 6.81 0.08 8.52
N MET A 219 5.99 0.74 7.70
CA MET A 219 4.84 1.53 8.17
C MET A 219 3.79 0.65 8.88
N ASP A 220 3.48 -0.52 8.35
CA ASP A 220 2.54 -1.47 8.95
C ASP A 220 3.07 -2.00 10.28
N THR A 221 4.37 -2.34 10.34
CA THR A 221 5.02 -2.80 11.57
C THR A 221 4.97 -1.71 12.65
N VAL A 222 5.29 -0.46 12.30
CA VAL A 222 5.21 0.67 13.23
C VAL A 222 3.78 0.89 13.71
N ALA A 223 2.78 0.82 12.81
CA ALA A 223 1.37 0.98 13.17
C ALA A 223 0.87 -0.14 14.09
N GLN A 224 1.29 -1.39 13.87
CA GLN A 224 0.97 -2.52 14.74
C GLN A 224 1.57 -2.37 16.13
N ILE A 225 2.84 -1.95 16.22
CA ILE A 225 3.52 -1.66 17.49
C ILE A 225 2.77 -0.56 18.26
N GLN A 226 2.45 0.55 17.59
CA GLN A 226 1.69 1.65 18.21
C GLN A 226 0.32 1.19 18.72
N SER A 227 -0.38 0.35 17.95
CA SER A 227 -1.69 -0.19 18.34
C SER A 227 -1.60 -1.07 19.60
N HIS A 228 -0.57 -1.91 19.71
CA HIS A 228 -0.33 -2.72 20.90
C HIS A 228 0.04 -1.89 22.14
N LEU A 229 0.85 -0.83 21.95
CA LEU A 229 1.22 0.08 23.04
C LEU A 229 0.03 0.86 23.57
N LEU A 230 -0.85 1.34 22.69
CA LEU A 230 -2.09 2.02 23.09
C LEU A 230 -2.99 1.09 23.91
N ALA A 231 -3.17 -0.16 23.49
CA ALA A 231 -3.96 -1.15 24.23
C ALA A 231 -3.45 -1.35 25.68
N HIS A 232 -2.13 -1.42 25.87
CA HIS A 232 -1.53 -1.56 27.22
C HIS A 232 -1.73 -0.32 28.09
N GLN A 233 -1.73 0.89 27.50
CA GLN A 233 -2.00 2.13 28.25
C GLN A 233 -3.45 2.22 28.76
N TYR A 234 -4.41 1.63 28.03
CA TYR A 234 -5.81 1.55 28.47
C TYR A 234 -6.00 0.62 29.67
N GLU A 235 -5.31 -0.53 29.74
CA GLU A 235 -5.38 -1.42 30.90
C GLU A 235 -4.89 -0.75 32.19
N GLY A 236 -3.82 0.04 32.09
CA GLY A 236 -3.26 0.80 33.23
C GLY A 236 -4.24 1.83 33.80
N LEU A 237 -5.01 2.52 32.94
CA LEU A 237 -6.01 3.50 33.35
C LEU A 237 -7.25 2.86 33.98
N ILE A 238 -7.71 1.72 33.46
CA ILE A 238 -8.86 0.97 34.00
C ILE A 238 -8.53 0.37 35.38
N LYS A 239 -7.32 -0.16 35.56
CA LYS A 239 -6.86 -0.70 36.86
C LYS A 239 -6.77 0.39 37.93
N LYS A 240 -6.36 1.61 37.55
CA LYS A 240 -6.27 2.76 38.46
C LYS A 240 -7.64 3.30 38.88
N SER A 241 -8.68 3.18 38.03
CA SER A 241 -10.04 3.62 38.37
C SER A 241 -10.77 2.64 39.31
N ARG A 242 -10.53 1.31 39.19
CA ARG A 242 -11.11 0.30 40.10
C ARG A 242 -10.59 0.35 41.54
N LEU A 243 -9.42 0.97 41.78
CA LEU A 243 -8.83 1.11 43.12
C LEU A 243 -9.48 2.21 43.99
N LYS A 244 -10.40 3.03 43.45
CA LYS A 244 -11.07 4.11 44.20
C LYS A 244 -12.51 3.76 44.63
N GLY A 245 -12.79 2.48 44.88
CA GLY A 245 -14.12 1.95 45.23
C GLY A 245 -14.23 1.26 46.59
N SER A 246 -13.25 1.40 47.49
CA SER A 246 -13.37 0.93 48.87
C SER A 246 -12.80 1.95 49.84
N ARG A 247 -13.65 2.89 50.26
CA ARG A 247 -13.71 3.41 51.64
C ARG A 247 -14.81 4.46 51.77
N ARG A 248 -15.76 4.11 52.65
CA ARG A 248 -16.84 4.87 53.28
C ARG A 248 -18.19 4.81 52.59
#